data_AF-A0A840YXR1-F1
#
_entry.id   AF-A0A840YXR1-F1
#
_cell.length_a   1.000
_cell.length_b   1.000
_cell.length_c   1.000
_cell.angle_alpha   90.00
_cell.angle_beta   90.00
_cell.angle_gamma   90.00
#
_symmetry.space_group_name_H-M   'P 1'
#
loop_
_entity.id
_entity.type
_entity.pdbx_description
1 polymer ?
#
loop_
_entity_poly.entity_id
_entity_poly.type
_entity_poly.pdbx_seq_one_letter_code
_entity_poly.pdbx_strand_id
1 'polypeptide(L)'
;MIVTVPLAAVNLIWPLTGHLDIFGSIYLATLPLLMAFGLVFLSSVFVGLPAAAILKLLSAESAITYQSIGATVGFLVTLIGLLAIDATAGFWMCILGVLAGGVTARTWWRSAHA
;
A
#
# COMPACT_ATOMS: atom_id res chain seq x y z
N MET A 1 14.68 5.38 -5.42
CA MET A 1 15.03 4.45 -6.53
C MET A 1 16.52 4.39 -6.85
N ILE A 2 17.34 5.40 -6.46
CA ILE A 2 18.79 5.44 -6.74
C ILE A 2 19.55 4.23 -6.15
N VAL A 3 19.10 3.66 -5.03
CA VAL A 3 19.79 2.51 -4.39
C VAL A 3 19.18 1.16 -4.81
N THR A 4 17.87 1.09 -5.03
CA THR A 4 17.17 -0.17 -5.32
C THR A 4 17.38 -0.68 -6.74
N VAL A 5 17.48 0.21 -7.73
CA VAL A 5 17.71 -0.20 -9.13
C VAL A 5 19.11 -0.77 -9.34
N PRO A 6 20.21 -0.14 -8.86
CA PRO A 6 21.53 -0.74 -8.92
C PRO A 6 21.62 -2.05 -8.14
N LEU A 7 21.02 -2.13 -6.94
CA LEU A 7 21.05 -3.34 -6.12
C LEU A 7 20.28 -4.51 -6.74
N ALA A 8 19.15 -4.23 -7.40
CA ALA A 8 18.38 -5.23 -8.14
C ALA A 8 19.13 -5.70 -9.41
N ALA A 9 19.77 -4.78 -10.15
CA ALA A 9 20.60 -5.14 -11.30
C ALA A 9 21.80 -6.01 -10.89
N VAL A 10 22.47 -5.64 -9.79
CA VAL A 10 23.55 -6.40 -9.17
C VAL A 10 23.09 -7.80 -8.76
N ASN A 11 21.95 -7.92 -8.06
CA ASN A 11 21.38 -9.22 -7.66
C ASN A 11 20.90 -10.09 -8.83
N LEU A 12 20.70 -9.52 -10.02
CA LEU A 12 20.34 -10.29 -11.22
C LEU A 12 21.58 -10.87 -11.92
N ILE A 13 22.72 -10.18 -11.82
CA ILE A 13 23.97 -10.51 -12.53
C ILE A 13 24.87 -11.41 -11.66
N TRP A 14 24.95 -11.17 -10.36
CA TRP A 14 25.83 -11.91 -9.43
C TRP A 14 25.55 -13.41 -9.26
N PRO A 15 24.29 -13.88 -9.31
CA PRO A 15 24.00 -15.32 -9.28
C PRO A 15 24.55 -16.06 -10.51
N LEU A 16 24.68 -15.37 -11.65
CA LEU A 16 25.24 -15.94 -12.89
C LEU A 16 26.76 -16.16 -12.78
N THR A 17 27.43 -15.52 -11.82
CA THR A 17 28.86 -15.69 -11.54
C THR A 17 29.15 -16.67 -10.40
N GLY A 18 28.13 -17.35 -9.85
CA GLY A 18 28.27 -18.39 -8.82
C GLY A 18 28.41 -17.86 -7.39
N HIS A 19 28.17 -16.56 -7.16
CA HIS A 19 28.17 -15.97 -5.83
C HIS A 19 26.72 -15.70 -5.37
N LEU A 20 26.30 -16.42 -4.32
CA LEU A 20 24.98 -16.26 -3.71
C LEU A 20 25.00 -15.08 -2.73
N ASP A 21 24.43 -13.94 -3.13
CA ASP A 21 24.18 -12.80 -2.23
C ASP A 21 22.84 -12.98 -1.50
N ILE A 22 22.88 -13.80 -0.45
CA ILE A 22 21.72 -14.13 0.39
C ILE A 22 21.17 -12.85 1.06
N PHE A 23 22.04 -11.94 1.48
CA PHE A 23 21.64 -10.72 2.17
C PHE A 23 20.93 -9.74 1.23
N GLY A 24 21.47 -9.52 0.02
CA GLY A 24 20.80 -8.71 -1.01
C GLY A 24 19.43 -9.25 -1.40
N SER A 25 19.31 -10.58 -1.52
CA SER A 25 18.05 -11.26 -1.85
C SER A 25 16.99 -11.08 -0.75
N ILE A 26 17.36 -11.30 0.53
CA ILE A 26 16.45 -11.10 1.67
C ILE A 26 16.03 -9.64 1.77
N TYR A 27 16.96 -8.70 1.58
CA TYR A 27 16.68 -7.27 1.65
C TYR A 27 15.66 -6.84 0.58
N LEU A 28 15.86 -7.25 -0.68
CA LEU A 28 14.94 -6.96 -1.78
C LEU A 28 13.57 -7.61 -1.59
N ALA A 29 13.50 -8.80 -1.00
CA ALA A 29 12.23 -9.47 -0.70
C ALA A 29 11.46 -8.80 0.45
N THR A 30 12.17 -8.25 1.45
CA THR A 30 11.57 -7.71 2.68
C THR A 30 11.15 -6.24 2.53
N LEU A 31 11.85 -5.46 1.70
CA LEU A 31 11.58 -4.04 1.49
C LEU A 31 10.12 -3.73 1.09
N PRO A 32 9.51 -4.41 0.10
CA PRO A 32 8.13 -4.16 -0.29
C PRO A 32 7.15 -4.40 0.87
N LEU A 33 7.41 -5.40 1.70
CA LEU A 33 6.60 -5.73 2.88
C LEU A 33 6.68 -4.63 3.94
N LEU A 34 7.89 -4.15 4.26
CA LEU A 34 8.07 -3.05 5.22
C LEU A 34 7.41 -1.76 4.73
N MET A 35 7.56 -1.45 3.44
CA MET A 35 6.93 -0.28 2.82
C MET A 35 5.41 -0.40 2.85
N ALA A 36 4.86 -1.55 2.47
CA ALA A 36 3.43 -1.81 2.51
C ALA A 36 2.88 -1.73 3.95
N PHE A 37 3.57 -2.33 4.91
CA PHE A 37 3.19 -2.27 6.32
C PHE A 37 3.15 -0.84 6.83
N GLY A 38 4.23 -0.07 6.63
CA GLY A 38 4.29 1.32 7.06
C GLY A 38 3.18 2.17 6.43
N LEU A 39 2.96 2.01 5.12
CA LEU A 39 1.94 2.76 4.39
C LEU A 39 0.52 2.41 4.85
N VAL A 40 0.22 1.13 5.04
CA VAL A 40 -1.10 0.66 5.53
C VAL A 40 -1.32 1.10 6.98
N PHE A 41 -0.29 1.00 7.83
CA PHE A 41 -0.38 1.44 9.23
C PHE A 41 -0.65 2.94 9.32
N LEU A 42 0.15 3.77 8.63
CA LEU A 42 -0.04 5.23 8.62
C LEU A 42 -1.42 5.59 8.05
N SER A 43 -1.84 4.97 6.94
CA SER A 43 -3.15 5.23 6.34
C SER A 43 -4.29 4.86 7.30
N SER A 44 -4.16 3.74 8.02
CA SER A 44 -5.13 3.32 9.03
C SER A 44 -5.22 4.30 10.21
N VAL A 45 -4.07 4.81 10.66
CA VAL A 45 -4.01 5.76 11.79
C VAL A 45 -4.53 7.14 11.41
N PHE A 46 -4.12 7.68 10.27
CA PHE A 46 -4.42 9.06 9.88
C PHE A 46 -5.73 9.22 9.11
N VAL A 47 -6.19 8.18 8.44
CA VAL A 47 -7.41 8.25 7.62
C VAL A 47 -8.47 7.32 8.15
N GLY A 48 -8.10 6.07 8.40
CA GLY A 48 -9.02 5.04 8.85
C GLY A 48 -9.71 5.34 10.18
N LEU A 49 -8.92 5.54 11.24
CA LEU A 49 -9.43 5.79 12.60
C LEU A 49 -10.28 7.07 12.66
N PRO A 50 -9.84 8.22 12.10
CA PRO A 50 -10.65 9.42 12.07
C PRO A 50 -11.93 9.25 11.26
N ALA A 51 -11.88 8.60 10.09
CA ALA A 51 -13.06 8.35 9.28
C ALA A 51 -14.08 7.48 10.04
N ALA A 52 -13.62 6.41 10.69
CA ALA A 52 -14.48 5.56 11.51
C ALA A 52 -15.13 6.33 12.66
N ALA A 53 -14.35 7.13 13.40
CA ALA A 53 -14.86 7.95 14.49
C ALA A 53 -15.91 8.97 14.01
N ILE A 54 -15.66 9.67 12.89
CA ILE A 54 -16.58 10.64 12.31
C ILE A 54 -17.88 9.97 11.85
N LEU A 55 -17.78 8.83 11.14
CA LEU A 55 -18.97 8.11 10.66
C LEU A 55 -19.84 7.61 11.82
N LYS A 56 -19.21 7.15 12.90
CA LYS A 56 -19.89 6.74 14.13
C LYS A 56 -20.58 7.92 14.81
N LEU A 57 -19.91 9.06 14.91
CA LEU A 57 -20.49 10.29 15.47
C LEU A 57 -21.70 10.78 14.67
N LEU A 58 -21.66 10.62 13.33
CA LEU A 58 -22.74 11.03 12.44
C LEU A 58 -23.85 9.98 12.27
N SER A 59 -23.76 8.82 12.95
CA SER A 59 -24.68 7.68 12.76
C SER A 59 -24.86 7.28 11.29
N ALA A 60 -23.83 7.49 10.47
CA ALA A 60 -23.83 7.24 9.02
C ALA A 60 -23.02 5.98 8.67
N GLU A 61 -22.84 5.09 9.64
CA GLU A 61 -22.07 3.86 9.46
C GLU A 61 -22.79 2.93 8.48
N SER A 62 -22.18 2.73 7.32
CA SER A 62 -22.62 1.74 6.37
C SER A 62 -21.42 1.05 5.72
N ALA A 63 -21.58 -0.24 5.42
CA ALA A 63 -20.54 -1.02 4.76
C ALA A 63 -20.08 -0.40 3.43
N ILE A 64 -21.00 0.29 2.74
CA ILE A 64 -20.76 0.95 1.46
C ILE A 64 -19.94 2.22 1.68
N THR A 65 -20.26 3.01 2.71
CA THR A 65 -19.53 4.25 3.05
C THR A 65 -18.07 3.95 3.42
N TYR A 66 -17.84 2.91 4.24
CA TYR A 66 -16.48 2.49 4.58
C TYR A 66 -15.71 2.03 3.32
N GLN A 67 -16.33 1.24 2.46
CA GLN A 67 -15.72 0.77 1.21
C GLN A 67 -15.41 1.91 0.24
N SER A 68 -16.30 2.89 0.09
CA SER A 68 -16.08 4.02 -0.82
C SER A 68 -14.95 4.92 -0.33
N ILE A 69 -14.91 5.23 0.98
CA ILE A 69 -13.79 5.98 1.58
C ILE A 69 -12.48 5.20 1.40
N GLY A 70 -12.46 3.91 1.73
CA GLY A 70 -11.28 3.07 1.55
C GLY A 70 -10.80 3.05 0.10
N ALA A 71 -11.71 2.89 -0.86
CA ALA A 71 -11.41 2.92 -2.29
C ALA A 71 -10.84 4.27 -2.75
N THR A 72 -11.45 5.39 -2.35
CA THR A 72 -10.98 6.73 -2.70
C THR A 72 -9.61 7.01 -2.09
N VAL A 73 -9.39 6.65 -0.83
CA VAL A 73 -8.10 6.85 -0.16
C VAL A 73 -7.02 5.97 -0.79
N GLY A 74 -7.32 4.70 -1.07
CA GLY A 74 -6.40 3.79 -1.76
C GLY A 74 -6.01 4.29 -3.15
N PHE A 75 -6.97 4.86 -3.90
CA PHE A 75 -6.70 5.54 -5.16
C PHE A 75 -5.75 6.73 -4.98
N LEU A 76 -6.09 7.65 -4.07
CA LEU A 76 -5.35 8.89 -3.86
C LEU A 76 -3.92 8.63 -3.37
N VAL A 77 -3.74 7.73 -2.41
CA VAL A 77 -2.40 7.38 -1.89
C VAL A 77 -1.53 6.79 -3.01
N THR A 78 -2.10 5.91 -3.83
CA THR A 78 -1.38 5.32 -4.97
C THR A 78 -1.04 6.37 -6.02
N LEU A 79 -2.01 7.23 -6.38
CA LEU A 79 -1.83 8.30 -7.35
C LEU A 79 -0.76 9.30 -6.89
N ILE A 80 -0.82 9.76 -5.64
CA ILE A 80 0.17 10.68 -5.05
C ILE A 80 1.55 10.03 -5.07
N GLY A 81 1.66 8.75 -4.70
CA GLY A 81 2.91 8.02 -4.73
C GLY A 81 3.52 7.94 -6.13
N LEU A 82 2.71 7.68 -7.16
CA LEU A 82 3.14 7.62 -8.55
C LEU A 82 3.53 8.99 -9.11
N LEU A 83 2.77 10.04 -8.78
CA LEU A 83 3.10 11.42 -9.16
C LEU A 83 4.42 11.88 -8.51
N ALA A 84 4.66 11.52 -7.25
CA ALA A 84 5.87 11.90 -6.52
C ALA A 84 7.15 11.29 -7.13
N ILE A 85 7.05 10.17 -7.86
CA ILE A 85 8.17 9.52 -8.54
C ILE A 85 8.13 9.67 -10.07
N ASP A 86 7.21 10.49 -10.58
CA ASP A 86 6.98 10.73 -12.02
C ASP A 86 6.75 9.45 -12.85
N ALA A 87 6.13 8.43 -12.24
CA ALA A 87 5.89 7.12 -12.87
C ALA A 87 4.51 7.06 -13.55
N THR A 88 4.31 7.88 -14.58
CA THR A 88 3.03 7.97 -15.32
C THR A 88 2.58 6.65 -15.95
N ALA A 89 3.52 5.82 -16.41
CA ALA A 89 3.24 4.47 -16.91
C ALA A 89 2.63 3.54 -15.84
N GLY A 90 2.78 3.88 -14.57
CA GLY A 90 2.25 3.12 -13.43
C GLY A 90 0.82 3.47 -13.04
N PHE A 91 0.14 4.43 -13.68
CA PHE A 91 -1.20 4.90 -13.26
C PHE A 91 -2.28 3.81 -13.24
N TRP A 92 -2.10 2.72 -13.99
CA TRP A 92 -2.98 1.55 -13.88
C TRP A 92 -2.99 0.95 -12.46
N MET A 93 -1.91 1.11 -11.69
CA MET A 93 -1.81 0.66 -10.29
C MET A 93 -2.80 1.39 -9.38
N CYS A 94 -3.32 2.56 -9.76
CA CYS A 94 -4.37 3.23 -9.01
C CYS A 94 -5.65 2.38 -8.90
N ILE A 95 -5.92 1.51 -9.88
CA ILE A 95 -7.02 0.53 -9.82
C ILE A 95 -6.74 -0.49 -8.71
N LEU A 96 -5.49 -0.96 -8.59
CA LEU A 96 -5.10 -1.84 -7.48
C LEU A 96 -5.23 -1.13 -6.13
N GLY A 97 -4.88 0.16 -6.07
CA GLY A 97 -5.08 1.01 -4.89
C GLY A 97 -6.54 1.07 -4.47
N VAL A 98 -7.46 1.30 -5.42
CA VAL A 98 -8.92 1.28 -5.18
C VAL A 98 -9.36 -0.05 -4.58
N LEU A 99 -8.96 -1.17 -5.19
CA LEU A 99 -9.36 -2.50 -4.74
C LEU A 99 -8.79 -2.82 -3.35
N ALA A 100 -7.50 -2.57 -3.14
CA ALA A 100 -6.82 -2.81 -1.88
C ALA A 100 -7.44 -1.98 -0.74
N GLY A 101 -7.67 -0.67 -0.98
CA GLY A 101 -8.30 0.22 -0.01
C GLY A 101 -9.74 -0.19 0.32
N GLY A 102 -10.54 -0.53 -0.69
CA GLY A 102 -11.91 -0.99 -0.50
C GLY A 102 -12.01 -2.31 0.30
N VAL A 103 -11.17 -3.30 -0.03
CA VAL A 103 -11.10 -4.58 0.69
C VAL A 103 -10.66 -4.38 2.13
N THR A 104 -9.65 -3.53 2.36
CA THR A 104 -9.15 -3.23 3.71
C THR A 104 -10.25 -2.58 4.56
N ALA A 105 -10.93 -1.56 4.04
CA ALA A 105 -12.01 -0.89 4.75
C ALA A 105 -13.21 -1.82 5.02
N ARG A 106 -13.54 -2.71 4.07
CA ARG A 106 -14.59 -3.74 4.27
C ARG A 106 -14.23 -4.72 5.38
N THR A 107 -12.97 -5.16 5.41
CA THR A 107 -12.48 -6.11 6.42
C THR A 107 -12.50 -5.49 7.80
N TRP A 108 -12.11 -4.21 7.90
CA TRP A 108 -12.19 -3.47 9.15
C TRP A 108 -13.63 -3.28 9.62
N TRP A 109 -14.54 -2.85 8.74
CA TRP A 109 -15.96 -2.71 9.06
C TRP A 109 -16.52 -4.02 9.65
N ARG A 110 -16.24 -5.16 9.00
CA ARG A 110 -16.64 -6.49 9.49
C ARG A 110 -16.03 -6.81 10.86
N SER A 111 -14.76 -6.51 11.07
CA SER A 111 -14.06 -6.81 12.34
C SER A 111 -14.58 -5.95 13.49
N ALA A 112 -15.06 -4.74 13.22
CA ALA A 112 -15.66 -3.89 14.23
C ALA A 112 -17.10 -4.30 14.61
N HIS A 113 -17.72 -5.19 13.81
CA HIS A 113 -19.14 -5.58 13.92
C HIS A 113 -19.32 -7.10 14.03
N ALA A 114 -18.23 -7.82 14.25
CA ALA A 114 -18.21 -9.23 14.62
C ALA A 114 -18.17 -9.36 16.13
#